data_AF-X1AH81-F1
#
_entry.id   AF-X1AH81-F1
#
_cell.length_a   1.000
_cell.length_b   1.000
_cell.length_c   1.000
_cell.angle_alpha   90.00
_cell.angle_beta   90.00
_cell.angle_gamma   90.00
#
_symmetry.space_group_name_H-M   'P 1'
#
loop_
_entity.id
_entity.type
_entity.pdbx_description
1 polymer ?
#
loop_
_entity_poly.entity_id
_entity_poly.type
_entity_poly.pdbx_seq_one_letter_code
_entity_poly.pdbx_strand_id
1 'polypeptide(L)'
;MEDWINNVPSIIEAWYGGMEAGHAIASVLFGDVTPSGKLTMTFPKKLSDSPAHVSKRTYPGDDKVFYDEGIFVGYRYFDTKDIEPLFPFGHGLSYTTFAYENVMINKEKVRGDDTFKVSVDIINSGKRVGAEIIQLYIQDIKSSAKRPLKELKGFKKVNLNPG
;
A
#
# COMPACT_ATOMS: atom_id res chain seq x y z
N MET A 1 -8.59 -9.88 -13.03
CA MET A 1 -9.42 -10.23 -11.85
C MET A 1 -10.87 -9.75 -11.98
N GLU A 2 -11.18 -8.86 -12.93
CA GLU A 2 -12.51 -8.24 -13.08
C GLU A 2 -13.67 -9.26 -13.17
N ASP A 3 -13.50 -10.38 -13.87
CA ASP A 3 -14.61 -11.32 -14.16
C ASP A 3 -15.06 -12.18 -12.97
N TRP A 4 -14.24 -12.33 -11.93
CA TRP A 4 -14.50 -13.31 -10.85
C TRP A 4 -14.36 -12.76 -9.44
N ILE A 5 -13.76 -11.58 -9.27
CA ILE A 5 -13.45 -11.03 -7.95
C ILE A 5 -14.68 -10.83 -7.06
N ASN A 6 -15.83 -10.50 -7.66
CA ASN A 6 -17.10 -10.33 -6.95
C ASN A 6 -17.84 -11.66 -6.68
N ASN A 7 -17.34 -12.77 -7.21
CA ASN A 7 -17.95 -14.10 -7.11
C ASN A 7 -17.25 -14.98 -6.05
N VAL A 8 -16.27 -14.44 -5.32
CA VAL A 8 -15.54 -15.16 -4.26
C VAL A 8 -15.67 -14.43 -2.93
N PRO A 9 -15.81 -15.16 -1.80
CA PRO A 9 -15.95 -14.52 -0.49
C PRO A 9 -14.63 -13.97 0.06
N SER A 10 -13.49 -14.45 -0.43
CA SER A 10 -12.15 -14.04 0.03
C SER A 10 -11.07 -14.40 -0.99
N ILE A 11 -9.95 -13.67 -0.94
CA ILE A 11 -8.78 -13.85 -1.79
C ILE A 11 -7.53 -13.78 -0.91
N ILE A 12 -6.60 -14.71 -1.10
CA ILE A 12 -5.26 -14.68 -0.50
C ILE A 12 -4.25 -14.59 -1.64
N GLU A 13 -3.56 -13.45 -1.73
CA GLU A 13 -2.42 -13.28 -2.62
C GLU A 13 -1.16 -13.85 -1.95
N ALA A 14 -0.78 -15.07 -2.32
CA ALA A 14 0.34 -15.80 -1.72
C ALA A 14 1.67 -15.63 -2.47
N TRP A 15 1.67 -14.96 -3.64
CA TRP A 15 2.83 -14.84 -4.53
C TRP A 15 3.51 -16.19 -4.81
N TYR A 16 4.81 -16.16 -5.10
CA TYR A 16 5.66 -17.34 -5.23
C TYR A 16 6.33 -17.65 -3.88
N GLY A 17 5.64 -18.43 -3.03
CA GLY A 17 6.05 -18.68 -1.64
C GLY A 17 7.21 -19.67 -1.42
N GLY A 18 7.87 -20.14 -2.47
CA GLY A 18 8.97 -21.12 -2.37
C GLY A 18 8.52 -22.51 -1.89
N MET A 19 9.48 -23.32 -1.42
CA MET A 19 9.24 -24.74 -1.09
C MET A 19 8.27 -24.96 0.08
N GLU A 20 8.15 -23.98 0.98
CA GLU A 20 7.27 -24.04 2.17
C GLU A 20 5.90 -23.36 1.95
N ALA A 21 5.58 -22.96 0.71
CA ALA A 21 4.33 -22.26 0.40
C ALA A 21 3.10 -23.02 0.86
N GLY A 22 3.09 -24.36 0.71
CA GLY A 22 1.97 -25.20 1.16
C GLY A 22 1.68 -25.06 2.65
N HIS A 23 2.72 -25.13 3.49
CA HIS A 23 2.59 -24.95 4.94
C HIS A 23 2.16 -23.53 5.28
N ALA A 24 2.79 -22.51 4.68
CA ALA A 24 2.47 -21.12 4.95
C ALA A 24 1.01 -20.76 4.58
N ILE A 25 0.54 -21.23 3.41
CA ILE A 25 -0.84 -21.01 2.96
C ILE A 25 -1.82 -21.72 3.90
N ALA A 26 -1.55 -22.96 4.30
CA ALA A 26 -2.39 -23.69 5.23
C ALA A 26 -2.48 -22.98 6.59
N SER A 27 -1.35 -22.56 7.18
CA SER A 27 -1.34 -21.84 8.46
C SER A 27 -2.13 -20.53 8.42
N VAL A 28 -2.12 -19.82 7.28
CA VAL A 28 -2.98 -18.64 7.11
C VAL A 28 -4.44 -19.05 6.97
N LEU A 29 -4.79 -19.98 6.07
CA LEU A 29 -6.17 -20.40 5.84
C LEU A 29 -6.88 -20.91 7.10
N PHE A 30 -6.17 -21.64 7.95
CA PHE A 30 -6.71 -22.18 9.22
C PHE A 30 -6.58 -21.20 10.40
N GLY A 31 -5.92 -20.05 10.19
CA GLY A 31 -5.81 -19.00 11.20
C GLY A 31 -4.80 -19.29 12.31
N ASP A 32 -3.88 -20.23 12.10
CA ASP A 32 -2.68 -20.43 12.94
C ASP A 32 -1.76 -19.21 12.87
N VAL A 33 -1.75 -18.54 11.70
CA VAL A 33 -1.05 -17.27 11.46
C VAL A 33 -2.03 -16.25 10.89
N THR A 34 -2.12 -15.08 11.54
CA THR A 34 -2.89 -13.94 11.01
C THR A 34 -2.13 -13.31 9.83
N PRO A 35 -2.77 -13.15 8.64
CA PRO A 35 -2.13 -12.48 7.51
C PRO A 35 -1.81 -11.04 7.87
N SER A 36 -0.61 -10.61 7.48
CA SER A 36 -0.08 -9.27 7.83
C SER A 36 0.79 -8.67 6.73
N GLY A 37 0.66 -9.18 5.50
CA GLY A 37 1.25 -8.60 4.31
C GLY A 37 0.46 -7.38 3.84
N LYS A 38 1.16 -6.42 3.23
CA LYS A 38 0.54 -5.29 2.53
C LYS A 38 1.14 -5.21 1.13
N LEU A 39 0.36 -4.83 0.13
CA LEU A 39 0.80 -4.75 -1.26
C LEU A 39 1.92 -3.72 -1.43
N THR A 40 2.97 -4.12 -2.15
CA THR A 40 4.09 -3.24 -2.54
C THR A 40 3.89 -2.61 -3.92
N MET A 41 2.78 -2.90 -4.58
CA MET A 41 2.38 -2.37 -5.87
C MET A 41 0.87 -2.13 -5.92
N THR A 42 0.44 -1.28 -6.85
CA THR A 42 -1.00 -1.06 -7.09
C THR A 42 -1.48 -2.07 -8.12
N PHE A 43 -2.60 -2.75 -7.85
CA PHE A 43 -3.28 -3.59 -8.83
C PHE A 43 -4.33 -2.74 -9.56
N PRO A 44 -4.19 -2.48 -10.87
CA PRO A 44 -5.18 -1.72 -11.61
C PRO A 44 -6.45 -2.55 -11.84
N LYS A 45 -7.60 -1.89 -12.06
CA LYS A 45 -8.82 -2.57 -12.54
C LYS A 45 -8.59 -3.11 -13.95
N LYS A 46 -8.16 -2.22 -14.86
CA LYS A 46 -7.73 -2.53 -16.23
C LYS A 46 -6.29 -2.11 -16.50
N LEU A 47 -5.60 -2.87 -17.34
CA LEU A 47 -4.19 -2.62 -17.64
C LEU A 47 -3.92 -1.18 -18.15
N SER A 48 -4.86 -0.60 -18.91
CA SER A 48 -4.76 0.77 -19.43
C SER A 48 -4.79 1.87 -18.36
N ASP A 49 -5.18 1.57 -17.12
CA ASP A 49 -5.12 2.52 -16.01
C ASP A 49 -3.69 2.70 -15.47
N SER A 50 -2.79 1.75 -15.78
CA SER A 50 -1.41 1.83 -15.34
C SER A 50 -0.71 3.03 -16.01
N PRO A 51 0.16 3.75 -15.27
CA PRO A 51 0.94 4.87 -15.82
C PRO A 51 1.77 4.50 -17.05
N ALA A 52 2.15 3.22 -17.18
CA ALA A 52 2.86 2.73 -18.37
C ALA A 52 2.08 2.91 -19.67
N HIS A 53 0.75 3.07 -19.60
CA HIS A 53 -0.14 3.27 -20.75
C HIS A 53 -0.55 4.75 -20.93
N VAL A 54 0.13 5.70 -20.27
CA VAL A 54 -0.15 7.14 -20.41
C VAL A 54 0.08 7.64 -21.85
N SER A 55 0.98 7.00 -22.60
CA SER A 55 1.25 7.29 -24.00
C SER A 55 1.69 6.02 -24.74
N LYS A 56 1.48 5.99 -26.07
CA LYS A 56 1.92 4.87 -26.93
C LYS A 56 3.43 4.66 -26.92
N ARG A 57 4.20 5.70 -26.58
CA ARG A 57 5.67 5.66 -26.56
C ARG A 57 6.22 5.17 -25.21
N THR A 58 5.37 5.03 -24.20
CA THR A 58 5.75 4.58 -22.86
C THR A 58 5.78 3.07 -22.74
N TYR A 59 4.72 2.39 -23.18
CA TYR A 59 4.70 0.93 -23.23
C TYR A 59 3.90 0.41 -24.44
N PRO A 60 4.43 -0.58 -25.18
CA PRO A 60 5.79 -1.13 -25.08
C PRO A 60 6.87 -0.17 -25.63
N GLY A 61 6.47 0.98 -26.17
CA GLY A 61 7.33 1.82 -27.01
C GLY A 61 7.53 1.22 -28.40
N ASP A 62 8.40 1.85 -29.18
CA ASP A 62 8.89 1.31 -30.46
C ASP A 62 10.39 0.97 -30.28
N ASP A 63 11.28 1.53 -31.10
CA ASP A 63 12.75 1.41 -30.91
C ASP A 63 13.26 2.10 -29.64
N LYS A 64 12.43 2.95 -29.03
CA LYS A 64 12.72 3.71 -27.81
C LYS A 64 11.49 3.76 -26.92
N VAL A 65 11.76 3.75 -25.61
CA VAL A 65 10.76 3.88 -24.55
C VAL A 65 10.89 5.23 -23.88
N PHE A 66 9.78 5.96 -23.76
CA PHE A 66 9.70 7.26 -23.11
C PHE A 66 8.90 7.16 -21.81
N TYR A 67 9.54 7.45 -20.69
CA TYR A 67 8.94 7.48 -19.36
C TYR A 67 8.11 8.76 -19.18
N ASP A 68 7.06 8.91 -19.99
CA ASP A 68 6.18 10.09 -20.03
C ASP A 68 5.38 10.26 -18.72
N GLU A 69 5.26 9.21 -17.91
CA GLU A 69 4.71 9.24 -16.56
C GLU A 69 5.64 9.92 -15.54
N GLY A 70 6.94 10.01 -15.83
CA GLY A 70 7.94 10.60 -14.94
C GLY A 70 7.91 9.99 -13.54
N ILE A 71 7.75 10.82 -12.50
CA ILE A 71 7.69 10.35 -11.10
C ILE A 71 6.32 9.79 -10.70
N PHE A 72 5.32 9.90 -11.57
CA PHE A 72 3.96 9.41 -11.32
C PHE A 72 3.88 7.94 -11.70
N VAL A 73 4.53 7.09 -10.91
CA VAL A 73 4.56 5.62 -11.07
C VAL A 73 3.80 4.95 -9.93
N GLY A 74 3.03 3.91 -10.26
CA GLY A 74 2.21 3.17 -9.29
C GLY A 74 1.21 4.09 -8.58
N TYR A 75 1.03 3.93 -7.27
CA TYR A 75 0.06 4.73 -6.49
C TYR A 75 0.20 6.23 -6.66
N ARG A 76 1.41 6.75 -6.93
CA ARG A 76 1.63 8.17 -7.22
C ARG A 76 0.81 8.65 -8.41
N TYR A 77 0.66 7.82 -9.43
CA TYR A 77 -0.19 8.10 -10.60
C TYR A 77 -1.66 8.00 -10.25
N PHE A 78 -2.07 6.87 -9.67
CA PHE A 78 -3.47 6.57 -9.35
C PHE A 78 -4.06 7.64 -8.42
N ASP A 79 -3.35 7.96 -7.34
CA ASP A 79 -3.78 8.98 -6.38
C ASP A 79 -3.83 10.39 -7.02
N THR A 80 -2.82 10.77 -7.81
CA THR A 80 -2.79 12.10 -8.46
C THR A 80 -3.82 12.25 -9.57
N LYS A 81 -4.18 11.17 -10.24
CA LYS A 81 -5.15 11.16 -11.35
C LYS A 81 -6.57 10.82 -10.91
N ASP A 82 -6.77 10.54 -9.62
CA ASP A 82 -8.06 10.11 -9.06
C ASP A 82 -8.62 8.86 -9.78
N ILE A 83 -7.73 7.88 -10.00
CA ILE A 83 -8.08 6.60 -10.61
C ILE A 83 -8.19 5.56 -9.51
N GLU A 84 -9.36 4.94 -9.39
CA GLU A 84 -9.60 3.91 -8.38
C GLU A 84 -8.96 2.57 -8.78
N PRO A 85 -7.94 2.08 -8.04
CA PRO A 85 -7.34 0.79 -8.34
C PRO A 85 -8.25 -0.36 -7.89
N LEU A 86 -7.95 -1.57 -8.35
CA LEU A 86 -8.59 -2.78 -7.82
C LEU A 86 -8.12 -3.06 -6.39
N PHE A 87 -6.81 -2.96 -6.16
CA PHE A 87 -6.23 -2.95 -4.83
C PHE A 87 -5.13 -1.88 -4.75
N PRO A 88 -5.22 -0.92 -3.81
CA PRO A 88 -4.23 0.15 -3.70
C PRO A 88 -2.90 -0.35 -3.11
N PHE A 89 -1.83 0.40 -3.38
CA PHE A 89 -0.55 0.22 -2.67
C PHE A 89 -0.78 0.28 -1.15
N GLY A 90 -0.10 -0.59 -0.40
CA GLY A 90 -0.22 -0.67 1.04
C GLY A 90 -1.51 -1.35 1.53
N HIS A 91 -2.37 -1.87 0.63
CA HIS A 91 -3.56 -2.64 1.00
C HIS A 91 -3.19 -4.02 1.55
N GLY A 92 -3.94 -4.49 2.54
CA GLY A 92 -3.90 -5.87 3.02
C GLY A 92 -4.73 -6.02 4.29
N LEU A 93 -5.54 -7.07 4.32
CA LEU A 93 -6.46 -7.36 5.42
C LEU A 93 -5.80 -8.20 6.51
N SER A 94 -6.50 -8.35 7.63
CA SER A 94 -6.07 -9.10 8.82
C SER A 94 -7.27 -9.88 9.38
N TYR A 95 -7.01 -10.91 10.18
CA TYR A 95 -8.05 -11.62 10.94
C TYR A 95 -8.38 -10.95 12.29
N THR A 96 -7.70 -9.85 12.60
CA THR A 96 -8.00 -8.98 13.74
C THR A 96 -8.14 -7.54 13.25
N THR A 97 -8.69 -6.67 14.09
CA THR A 97 -8.88 -5.25 13.79
C THR A 97 -7.89 -4.41 14.60
N PHE A 98 -7.44 -3.30 14.03
CA PHE A 98 -6.53 -2.36 14.68
C PHE A 98 -7.16 -0.97 14.74
N ALA A 99 -7.07 -0.32 15.89
CA ALA A 99 -7.46 1.07 16.08
C ALA A 99 -6.20 1.95 16.12
N TYR A 100 -6.31 3.14 15.52
CA TYR A 100 -5.26 4.15 15.48
C TYR A 100 -5.72 5.34 16.31
N GLU A 101 -4.97 5.69 17.34
CA GLU A 101 -5.32 6.73 18.30
C GLU A 101 -4.15 7.69 18.54
N ASN A 102 -4.44 8.86 19.09
CA ASN A 102 -3.43 9.82 19.58
C ASN A 102 -2.31 10.11 18.58
N VAL A 103 -2.65 10.39 17.31
CA VAL A 103 -1.65 10.79 16.32
C VAL A 103 -1.03 12.12 16.75
N MET A 104 0.27 12.12 16.98
CA MET A 104 1.03 13.28 17.44
C MET A 104 2.19 13.58 16.50
N ILE A 105 2.43 14.86 16.27
CA ILE A 105 3.63 15.36 15.61
C ILE A 105 4.41 16.20 16.62
N ASN A 106 5.71 15.95 16.76
CA ASN A 106 6.53 16.67 17.74
C ASN A 106 6.93 18.09 17.27
N LYS A 107 6.64 18.43 16.01
CA LYS A 107 7.04 19.69 15.38
C LYS A 107 6.04 20.08 14.29
N GLU A 108 5.28 21.16 14.54
CA GLU A 108 4.26 21.65 13.60
C GLU A 108 4.84 22.41 12.40
N LYS A 109 6.03 22.99 12.57
CA LYS A 109 6.72 23.77 11.52
C LYS A 109 8.12 23.22 11.31
N VAL A 110 8.39 22.75 10.10
CA VAL A 110 9.69 22.24 9.66
C VAL A 110 10.27 23.14 8.56
N ARG A 111 11.58 23.36 8.58
CA ARG A 111 12.34 24.17 7.63
C ARG A 111 13.58 23.43 7.18
N GLY A 112 13.92 23.54 5.89
CA GLY A 112 15.15 22.98 5.33
C GLY A 112 15.31 21.49 5.68
N ASP A 113 16.42 21.15 6.31
CA ASP A 113 16.81 19.78 6.67
C ASP A 113 16.28 19.33 8.04
N ASP A 114 15.25 20.01 8.56
CA ASP A 114 14.59 19.64 9.81
C ASP A 114 14.02 18.22 9.77
N THR A 115 14.28 17.45 10.83
CA THR A 115 13.59 16.18 11.09
C THR A 115 12.43 16.40 12.06
N PHE A 116 11.33 15.68 11.84
CA PHE A 116 10.22 15.60 12.78
C PHE A 116 9.82 14.14 13.00
N LYS A 117 9.16 13.88 14.12
CA LYS A 117 8.67 12.57 14.53
C LYS A 117 7.16 12.59 14.56
N VAL A 118 6.56 11.58 13.94
CA VAL A 118 5.16 11.24 14.09
C VAL A 118 5.07 10.03 15.02
N SER A 119 4.20 10.11 16.02
CA SER A 119 3.85 9.00 16.91
C SER A 119 2.36 8.72 16.77
N VAL A 120 1.96 7.46 16.91
CA VAL A 120 0.57 7.02 16.88
C VAL A 120 0.45 5.82 17.80
N ASP A 121 -0.63 5.77 18.57
CA ASP A 121 -0.97 4.62 19.39
C ASP A 121 -1.75 3.63 18.53
N ILE A 122 -1.36 2.36 18.60
CA ILE A 122 -1.97 1.29 17.82
C ILE A 122 -2.43 0.21 18.79
N ILE A 123 -3.72 -0.07 18.76
CA ILE A 123 -4.37 -1.04 19.63
C ILE A 123 -4.91 -2.17 18.78
N ASN A 124 -4.69 -3.42 19.19
CA ASN A 124 -5.36 -4.56 18.58
C ASN A 124 -6.74 -4.72 19.22
N SER A 125 -7.74 -4.12 18.58
CA SER A 125 -9.12 -4.09 19.07
C SER A 125 -9.92 -5.37 18.79
N GLY A 126 -9.30 -6.36 18.15
CA GLY A 126 -9.94 -7.63 17.84
C GLY A 126 -9.64 -8.73 18.86
N LYS A 127 -9.82 -9.99 18.43
CA LYS A 127 -9.71 -11.18 19.31
C LYS A 127 -8.53 -12.08 18.99
N ARG A 128 -7.74 -11.77 17.96
CA ARG A 128 -6.60 -12.59 17.51
C ARG A 128 -5.32 -11.79 17.60
N VAL A 129 -4.21 -12.47 17.90
CA VAL A 129 -2.88 -11.89 17.72
C VAL A 129 -2.71 -11.52 16.25
N GLY A 130 -2.13 -10.37 15.98
CA GLY A 130 -1.89 -9.94 14.61
C GLY A 130 -0.80 -8.88 14.52
N ALA A 131 -0.31 -8.67 13.31
CA ALA A 131 0.64 -7.62 13.02
C ALA A 131 0.07 -6.58 12.06
N GLU A 132 0.30 -5.31 12.36
CA GLU A 132 -0.13 -4.16 11.54
C GLU A 132 1.08 -3.41 11.00
N ILE A 133 0.96 -2.89 9.77
CA ILE A 133 1.93 -2.00 9.14
C ILE A 133 1.35 -0.59 9.11
N ILE A 134 1.83 0.26 10.02
CA ILE A 134 1.55 1.69 10.05
C ILE A 134 2.32 2.35 8.91
N GLN A 135 1.65 3.12 8.06
CA GLN A 135 2.25 3.81 6.91
C GLN A 135 2.08 5.32 7.05
N LEU A 136 3.17 6.08 6.95
CA LEU A 136 3.20 7.54 6.98
C LEU A 136 3.38 8.08 5.56
N TYR A 137 2.39 8.86 5.11
CA TYR A 137 2.41 9.55 3.84
C TYR A 137 2.51 11.07 4.05
N ILE A 138 3.27 11.74 3.19
CA ILE A 138 3.38 13.21 3.18
C ILE A 138 2.86 13.76 1.85
N GLN A 139 2.07 14.82 1.92
CA GLN A 139 1.64 15.62 0.78
C GLN A 139 2.31 17.00 0.84
N ASP A 140 2.88 17.43 -0.28
CA ASP A 140 3.35 18.81 -0.46
C ASP A 140 2.20 19.65 -1.04
N ILE A 141 1.52 20.40 -0.18
CA ILE A 141 0.32 21.17 -0.54
C ILE A 141 0.66 22.36 -1.45
N LYS A 142 1.88 22.91 -1.34
CA LYS A 142 2.32 24.08 -2.11
C LYS A 142 3.73 23.85 -2.65
N SER A 143 3.80 23.10 -3.74
CA SER A 143 5.07 22.75 -4.36
C SER A 143 5.47 23.70 -5.49
N SER A 144 6.79 23.91 -5.65
CA SER A 144 7.37 24.60 -6.80
C SER A 144 7.51 23.71 -8.04
N ALA A 145 7.31 22.40 -7.89
CA ALA A 145 7.39 21.42 -8.96
C ALA A 145 6.16 20.51 -8.97
N LYS A 146 5.97 19.77 -10.06
CA LYS A 146 4.95 18.71 -10.11
C LYS A 146 5.31 17.62 -9.10
N ARG A 147 4.37 17.29 -8.21
CA ARG A 147 4.55 16.24 -7.18
C ARG A 147 3.35 15.31 -7.11
N PRO A 148 3.55 14.05 -6.67
CA PRO A 148 2.46 13.14 -6.36
C PRO A 148 1.54 13.72 -5.29
N LEU A 149 0.28 13.26 -5.26
CA LEU A 149 -0.69 13.69 -4.25
C LEU A 149 -0.18 13.40 -2.84
N LYS A 150 0.44 12.24 -2.65
CA LYS A 150 1.11 11.85 -1.42
C LYS A 150 2.27 10.91 -1.73
N GLU A 151 3.25 10.86 -0.84
CA GLU A 151 4.40 9.97 -0.95
C GLU A 151 4.62 9.25 0.39
N LEU A 152 4.84 7.93 0.35
CA LEU A 152 5.27 7.16 1.53
C LEU A 152 6.63 7.68 2.00
N LYS A 153 6.73 8.02 3.29
CA LYS A 153 7.95 8.52 3.93
C LYS A 153 8.40 7.71 5.13
N GLY A 154 7.56 6.83 5.64
CA GLY A 154 7.94 5.90 6.69
C GLY A 154 6.88 4.82 6.86
N PHE A 155 7.30 3.69 7.43
CA PHE A 155 6.38 2.66 7.88
C PHE A 155 6.98 1.92 9.07
N LYS A 156 6.13 1.28 9.87
CA LYS A 156 6.56 0.41 10.95
C LYS A 156 5.60 -0.76 11.07
N LYS A 157 6.15 -1.98 11.14
CA LYS A 157 5.39 -3.19 11.47
C LYS A 157 5.46 -3.46 12.96
N VAL A 158 4.32 -3.73 13.58
CA VAL A 158 4.22 -4.09 15.01
C VAL A 158 3.37 -5.34 15.15
N ASN A 159 3.73 -6.21 16.10
CA ASN A 159 2.94 -7.37 16.46
C ASN A 159 2.25 -7.11 17.80
N LEU A 160 0.95 -7.39 17.89
CA LEU A 160 0.12 -7.04 19.03
C LEU A 160 -0.77 -8.23 19.43
N ASN A 161 -0.80 -8.52 20.72
CA ASN A 161 -1.84 -9.36 21.31
C ASN A 161 -3.17 -8.58 21.34
N PRO A 162 -4.33 -9.25 21.44
CA PRO A 162 -5.61 -8.59 21.69
C PRO A 162 -5.58 -7.70 22.94
N GLY A 163 -6.21 -6.52 22.86
CA GLY A 163 -6.17 -5.48 23.90
C GLY A 163 -4.98 -4.55 23.77
#